data_AF-A0A9K3JAF6-F1
#
_entry.id   AF-A0A9K3JAF6-F1
#
_cell.length_a   1.000
_cell.length_b   1.000
_cell.length_c   1.000
_cell.angle_alpha   90.00
_cell.angle_beta   90.00
_cell.angle_gamma   90.00
#
_symmetry.space_group_name_H-M   'P 1'
#
loop_
_entity.id
_entity.type
_entity.pdbx_description
1 polymer ?
#
loop_
_entity_poly.entity_id
_entity_poly.type
_entity_poly.pdbx_seq_one_letter_code
_entity_poly.pdbx_strand_id
1 'polypeptide(L)'
;MERAPHIAIVPSPGMGHLIPLVEFAKRLKNNHNISATFIIPNDGPLSISQKAFLDSLPMGLNHIILPPVNFDDLPQDTQMETRISLMVTRSLD
;
A
#
# COMPACT_ATOMS: atom_id res chain seq x y z
N MET A 1 -25.85 5.42 -15.73
CA MET A 1 -24.51 5.03 -16.22
C MET A 1 -23.88 4.15 -15.16
N GLU A 2 -23.46 2.94 -15.53
CA GLU A 2 -22.74 2.07 -14.60
C GLU A 2 -21.40 2.73 -14.24
N ARG A 3 -21.04 2.67 -12.95
CA ARG A 3 -19.78 3.22 -12.46
C ARG A 3 -18.66 2.28 -12.86
N ALA A 4 -17.57 2.81 -13.44
CA ALA A 4 -16.41 2.01 -13.77
C ALA A 4 -15.89 1.27 -12.51
N PRO A 5 -15.52 -0.01 -12.59
CA PRO A 5 -15.06 -0.75 -11.43
C PRO A 5 -13.84 -0.09 -10.78
N HIS A 6 -13.79 -0.15 -9.44
CA HIS A 6 -12.71 0.41 -8.64
C HIS A 6 -12.36 -0.57 -7.53
N ILE A 7 -11.07 -0.84 -7.34
CA ILE A 7 -10.57 -1.76 -6.30
C ILE A 7 -9.72 -1.02 -5.27
N ALA A 8 -9.75 -1.51 -4.03
CA ALA A 8 -8.79 -1.14 -3.01
C ALA A 8 -7.68 -2.20 -2.96
N ILE A 9 -6.43 -1.77 -2.85
CA ILE A 9 -5.27 -2.67 -2.71
C ILE A 9 -4.55 -2.29 -1.43
N VAL A 10 -4.41 -3.25 -0.52
CA VAL A 10 -3.56 -3.10 0.68
C VAL A 10 -2.28 -3.92 0.43
N PRO A 11 -1.16 -3.30 0.03
CA PRO A 11 0.09 -4.01 -0.17
C PRO A 11 0.71 -4.38 1.18
N SER A 12 1.40 -5.52 1.21
CA SER A 12 2.36 -5.80 2.28
C SER A 12 3.46 -4.71 2.27
N PRO A 13 3.88 -4.20 3.43
CA PRO A 13 4.98 -3.24 3.53
C PRO A 13 6.24 -3.68 2.78
N GLY A 14 6.86 -2.73 2.07
CA GLY A 14 8.10 -2.94 1.31
C GLY A 14 7.97 -2.65 -0.19
N MET A 15 9.00 -2.03 -0.77
CA MET A 15 9.01 -1.65 -2.19
C MET A 15 8.89 -2.85 -3.13
N GLY A 16 9.43 -4.01 -2.74
CA GLY A 16 9.31 -5.26 -3.49
C GLY A 16 7.89 -5.79 -3.62
N HIS A 17 6.96 -5.37 -2.76
CA HIS A 17 5.54 -5.70 -2.85
C HIS A 17 4.76 -4.57 -3.54
N LEU A 18 5.09 -3.32 -3.24
CA LEU A 18 4.41 -2.15 -3.76
C LEU A 18 4.57 -2.01 -5.29
N ILE A 19 5.80 -2.12 -5.81
CA ILE A 19 6.09 -1.97 -7.24
C ILE A 19 5.29 -2.97 -8.10
N PRO A 20 5.35 -4.30 -7.86
CA PRO A 20 4.62 -5.24 -8.70
C PRO A 20 3.10 -5.08 -8.60
N LEU A 21 2.55 -4.69 -7.44
CA LEU A 21 1.12 -4.42 -7.31
C LEU A 21 0.69 -3.16 -8.09
N VAL A 22 1.55 -2.14 -8.16
CA VAL A 22 1.32 -0.98 -9.03
C VAL A 22 1.36 -1.38 -10.51
N GLU A 23 2.33 -2.20 -10.93
CA GLU A 23 2.38 -2.71 -12.31
C GLU A 23 1.16 -3.57 -12.66
N PHE A 24 0.68 -4.38 -11.71
CA PHE A 24 -0.56 -5.12 -11.85
C PHE A 24 -1.77 -4.19 -12.01
N ALA A 25 -1.88 -3.16 -11.17
CA ALA A 25 -2.97 -2.18 -11.24
C ALA A 25 -2.95 -1.37 -12.55
N LYS A 26 -1.77 -1.04 -13.09
CA LYS A 26 -1.64 -0.44 -14.43
C LYS A 26 -2.24 -1.33 -15.50
N ARG A 27 -1.98 -2.65 -15.46
CA ARG A 27 -2.57 -3.61 -16.41
C ARG A 27 -4.08 -3.70 -16.26
N LEU A 28 -4.59 -3.72 -15.03
CA LEU A 28 -6.04 -3.68 -14.77
C LEU A 28 -6.69 -2.41 -15.33
N LYS A 29 -6.07 -1.25 -15.14
CA LYS A 29 -6.58 0.02 -15.65
C LYS A 29 -6.57 0.07 -17.16
N ASN A 30 -5.46 -0.31 -17.78
CA ASN A 30 -5.29 -0.19 -19.23
C ASN A 30 -6.11 -1.22 -20.03
N ASN A 31 -6.22 -2.45 -19.52
CA ASN A 31 -6.85 -3.54 -20.28
C ASN A 31 -8.30 -3.77 -19.91
N HIS A 32 -8.73 -3.35 -18.71
CA HIS A 32 -10.07 -3.65 -18.19
C HIS A 32 -10.80 -2.41 -17.66
N ASN A 33 -10.21 -1.22 -17.77
CA ASN A 33 -10.74 0.04 -17.23
C ASN A 33 -11.07 -0.02 -15.73
N ILE A 34 -10.36 -0.87 -14.97
CA ILE A 34 -10.50 -1.00 -13.53
C ILE A 34 -9.50 -0.05 -12.86
N SER A 35 -10.01 0.93 -12.12
CA SER A 35 -9.18 1.87 -11.36
C SER A 35 -8.84 1.31 -9.98
N ALA A 36 -7.83 1.88 -9.29
CA ALA A 36 -7.44 1.39 -7.97
C ALA A 36 -7.02 2.51 -7.01
N THR A 37 -7.21 2.25 -5.71
CA THR A 37 -6.61 3.04 -4.63
C THR A 37 -5.74 2.13 -3.77
N PHE A 38 -4.47 2.50 -3.61
CA PHE A 38 -3.54 1.84 -2.72
C PHE A 38 -3.70 2.39 -1.31
N ILE A 39 -3.98 1.53 -0.34
CA ILE A 39 -4.09 1.88 1.07
C ILE A 39 -2.79 1.43 1.72
N ILE A 40 -1.94 2.36 2.17
CA ILE A 40 -0.56 2.08 2.59
C ILE A 40 -0.46 2.04 4.12
N PRO A 41 -0.29 0.84 4.72
CA PRO A 41 0.15 0.70 6.12
C PRO A 41 1.56 1.26 6.30
N ASN A 42 1.83 1.85 7.47
CA ASN A 42 3.16 2.32 7.85
C ASN A 42 3.31 2.34 9.38
N ASP A 43 4.55 2.37 9.85
CA ASP A 43 4.95 2.56 11.24
C ASP A 43 5.69 3.90 11.46
N GLY A 44 5.55 4.83 10.51
CA GLY A 44 6.24 6.12 10.54
C GLY A 44 6.29 6.82 9.18
N PRO A 45 7.09 7.89 9.07
CA PRO A 45 7.24 8.63 7.82
C PRO A 45 7.71 7.74 6.67
N LEU A 46 7.10 7.91 5.50
CA LEU A 46 7.54 7.19 4.30
C LEU A 46 8.97 7.59 3.92
N SER A 47 9.71 6.63 3.36
CA SER A 47 11.00 6.93 2.75
C SER A 47 10.83 7.86 1.54
N ILE A 48 11.87 8.63 1.22
CA ILE A 48 11.86 9.57 0.07
C ILE A 48 11.51 8.82 -1.23
N SER A 49 12.07 7.63 -1.43
CA SER A 49 11.82 6.81 -2.62
C SER A 49 10.40 6.27 -2.68
N GLN A 50 9.84 5.82 -1.55
CA GLN A 50 8.45 5.35 -1.50
C GLN A 50 7.47 6.49 -1.78
N LYS A 51 7.70 7.67 -1.17
CA LYS A 51 6.88 8.85 -1.42
C LYS A 51 6.94 9.28 -2.89
N ALA A 52 8.14 9.44 -3.44
CA ALA A 52 8.31 9.79 -4.86
C ALA A 52 7.66 8.77 -5.80
N PHE A 53 7.70 7.49 -5.47
CA PHE A 53 7.04 6.44 -6.24
C PHE A 53 5.51 6.58 -6.19
N LEU A 54 4.92 6.78 -5.01
CA LEU A 54 3.48 6.97 -4.84
C LEU A 54 2.97 8.26 -5.48
N ASP A 55 3.76 9.33 -5.45
CA ASP A 55 3.47 10.60 -6.11
C ASP A 55 3.53 10.49 -7.65
N SER A 56 4.25 9.48 -8.18
CA SER A 56 4.39 9.22 -9.62
C SER A 56 3.30 8.33 -10.22
N LEU A 57 2.28 7.95 -9.43
CA LEU A 57 1.22 7.07 -9.91
C LEU A 57 0.44 7.71 -11.08
N PRO A 58 0.14 6.94 -12.14
CA PRO A 58 -0.60 7.45 -13.28
C PRO A 58 -2.08 7.69 -12.95
N MET A 59 -2.74 8.48 -13.79
CA MET A 59 -4.17 8.79 -13.64
C MET A 59 -5.02 7.51 -13.50
N GLY A 60 -5.90 7.52 -12.49
CA GLY A 60 -6.78 6.38 -12.18
C GLY A 60 -6.18 5.38 -11.19
N LEU A 61 -4.92 5.57 -10.77
CA LEU A 61 -4.32 4.93 -9.60
C LEU A 61 -4.07 6.00 -8.54
N ASN A 62 -4.68 5.85 -7.38
CA ASN A 62 -4.52 6.76 -6.25
C ASN A 62 -3.85 6.04 -5.08
N HIS A 63 -3.44 6.79 -4.06
CA HIS A 63 -2.99 6.22 -2.81
C HIS A 63 -3.51 7.02 -1.61
N ILE A 64 -3.66 6.32 -0.47
CA ILE A 64 -3.88 6.91 0.84
C ILE A 64 -2.86 6.30 1.81
N ILE A 65 -2.34 7.13 2.71
CA ILE A 65 -1.42 6.71 3.77
C ILE A 65 -2.23 6.61 5.04
N LEU A 66 -2.22 5.44 5.69
CA LEU A 66 -2.91 5.24 6.96
C LEU A 66 -2.13 5.89 8.12
N PRO A 67 -2.76 6.15 9.27
CA PRO A 67 -2.03 6.54 10.47
C PRO A 67 -0.93 5.53 10.83
N PRO A 68 0.22 5.97 11.37
CA PRO A 68 1.29 5.07 11.76
C PRO A 68 0.85 4.15 12.89
N VAL A 69 1.18 2.86 12.79
CA VAL A 69 0.95 1.90 13.88
C VAL A 69 2.06 1.97 14.92
N ASN A 70 1.70 1.73 16.18
CA ASN A 70 2.67 1.60 17.27
C ASN A 70 3.18 0.15 17.38
N PHE A 71 4.48 -0.02 17.69
CA PHE A 71 5.14 -1.29 17.98
C PHE A 71 5.95 -1.29 19.29
N ASP A 72 5.73 -0.33 20.19
CA ASP A 72 6.42 -0.22 21.49
C ASP A 72 6.18 -1.43 22.42
N ASP A 73 5.11 -2.19 22.17
CA ASP A 73 4.78 -3.42 22.89
C ASP A 73 5.56 -4.65 22.43
N LEU A 74 6.28 -4.56 21.31
CA LEU A 74 6.99 -5.69 20.72
C LEU A 74 8.41 -5.86 21.26
N PRO A 75 8.87 -7.11 21.53
CA PRO A 75 10.27 -7.39 21.82
C PRO A 75 11.23 -6.87 20.73
N GLN A 76 12.45 -6.50 21.11
CA GLN A 76 13.44 -5.98 20.16
C GLN A 76 13.84 -7.00 19.09
N ASP A 77 13.80 -8.29 19.41
CA ASP A 77 14.12 -9.42 18.53
C ASP A 77 12.91 -9.92 17.71
N THR A 78 11.79 -9.20 17.72
CA THR A 78 10.62 -9.55 16.90
C THR A 78 11.01 -9.60 15.42
N GLN A 79 10.75 -10.77 14.81
CA GLN A 79 11.06 -11.03 13.40
C GLN A 79 10.37 -10.02 12.47
N MET A 80 11.05 -9.68 11.37
CA MET A 80 10.58 -8.66 10.43
C MET A 80 9.23 -9.05 9.81
N GLU A 81 9.04 -10.33 9.50
CA GLU A 81 7.81 -10.90 8.94
C GLU A 81 6.63 -10.69 9.92
N THR A 82 6.89 -10.84 11.22
CA THR A 82 5.90 -10.59 12.27
C THR A 82 5.56 -9.11 12.33
N ARG A 83 6.56 -8.22 12.28
CA ARG A 83 6.35 -6.76 12.24
C ARG A 83 5.54 -6.35 11.01
N ILE A 84 5.85 -6.88 9.83
CA ILE A 84 5.13 -6.64 8.57
C ILE A 84 3.67 -7.08 8.70
N SER A 85 3.41 -8.29 9.20
CA SER A 85 2.06 -8.81 9.38
C SER A 85 1.24 -7.98 10.38
N LEU A 86 1.86 -7.61 11.50
CA LEU A 86 1.22 -6.74 12.50
C LEU A 86 0.97 -5.34 11.95
N MET A 87 1.85 -4.81 11.09
CA MET A 87 1.65 -3.50 10.47
C MET A 87 0.36 -3.46 9.67
N VAL A 88 0.13 -4.48 8.82
CA VAL A 88 -1.09 -4.58 8.04
C VAL A 88 -2.31 -4.78 8.95
N THR A 89 -2.22 -5.69 9.91
CA THR A 89 -3.34 -6.02 10.80
C THR A 89 -3.77 -4.81 11.63
N ARG A 90 -2.84 -4.20 12.38
CA ARG A 90 -3.11 -3.04 13.25
C ARG A 90 -3.53 -1.79 12.49
N SER A 91 -3.21 -1.68 11.20
CA SER A 91 -3.64 -0.53 10.39
C SER A 91 -5.10 -0.63 9.93
N LEU A 92 -5.69 -1.82 9.96
CA LEU A 92 -7.03 -2.10 9.41
C LEU A 92 -8.07 -2.45 10.48
N ASP A 93 -7.65 -2.61 11.73
CA ASP A 93 -8.52 -2.77 12.90
C ASP A 93 -9.24 -1.44 13.24
#